data_AF-A0A737HDU7-F1
#
_entry.id   AF-A0A737HDU7-F1
#
_cell.length_a   1.000
_cell.length_b   1.000
_cell.length_c   1.000
_cell.angle_alpha   90.00
_cell.angle_beta   90.00
_cell.angle_gamma   90.00
#
_symmetry.space_group_name_H-M   'P 1'
#
loop_
_entity.id
_entity.type
_entity.pdbx_description
1 polymer ?
#
loop_
_entity_poly.entity_id
_entity_poly.type
_entity_poly.pdbx_seq_one_letter_code
_entity_poly.pdbx_strand_id
1 'polypeptide(L)' 'AGYGIAENEQMPDIAADAKAIAFGNFKRGYTIVDRIGTRILRDPYTNKPFVGFYTTKRTGGMLVDSQAIKLLKIAAA' A
#
# COMPACT_ATOMS: atom_id res chain seq x y z
N ALA A 1 -15.12 -5.41 21.61
CA ALA A 1 -14.30 -4.18 21.68
C ALA A 1 -12.91 -4.59 22.18
N GLY A 2 -11.86 -4.40 21.39
CA GLY A 2 -10.51 -4.87 21.76
C GLY A 2 -9.45 -4.86 20.66
N TYR A 3 -9.80 -4.57 19.41
CA TYR A 3 -8.86 -4.46 18.30
C TYR A 3 -8.71 -3.00 17.87
N GLY A 4 -7.49 -2.61 17.47
CA GLY A 4 -7.21 -1.29 16.94
C GLY A 4 -7.90 -1.04 15.61
N ILE A 5 -8.29 0.21 15.37
CA ILE A 5 -8.88 0.67 14.12
C ILE A 5 -7.82 1.48 13.39
N ALA A 6 -7.70 1.26 12.08
CA ALA A 6 -6.88 2.07 11.19
C ALA A 6 -7.77 2.58 10.07
N GLU A 7 -7.80 3.89 9.88
CA GLU A 7 -8.48 4.53 8.76
C GLU A 7 -7.55 4.52 7.56
N ASN A 8 -8.06 4.10 6.40
CA ASN A 8 -7.32 4.07 5.15
C ASN A 8 -8.25 4.47 4.01
N GLU A 9 -8.05 5.67 3.48
CA GLU A 9 -8.85 6.29 2.43
C GLU A 9 -8.67 5.60 1.06
N GLN A 10 -7.68 4.70 0.94
CA GLN A 10 -7.49 3.89 -0.27
C GLN A 10 -8.35 2.63 -0.28
N MET A 11 -9.02 2.29 0.83
CA MET A 11 -10.03 1.24 0.81
C MET A 11 -11.28 1.73 0.08
N PRO A 12 -11.97 0.86 -0.68
CA PRO A 12 -13.16 1.27 -1.42
C PRO A 12 -14.28 1.66 -0.46
N ASP A 13 -15.06 2.66 -0.85
CA ASP A 13 -16.29 3.05 -0.16
C ASP A 13 -17.32 1.91 -0.16
N ILE A 14 -18.33 2.06 0.70
CA ILE A 14 -19.45 1.11 0.79
C ILE A 14 -20.27 1.18 -0.51
N ALA A 15 -20.15 0.12 -1.32
CA ALA A 15 -20.92 -0.09 -2.54
C ALA A 15 -21.21 -1.58 -2.74
N ALA A 16 -22.09 -1.91 -3.70
CA ALA A 16 -22.39 -3.30 -4.06
C ALA A 16 -21.10 -4.07 -4.42
N ASP A 17 -20.93 -5.25 -3.84
CA ASP A 17 -19.77 -6.14 -4.00
C ASP A 17 -18.41 -5.58 -3.53
N ALA A 18 -18.38 -4.36 -2.97
CA ALA A 18 -17.17 -3.75 -2.46
C ALA A 18 -16.67 -4.47 -1.19
N LYS A 19 -15.36 -4.56 -1.05
CA LYS A 19 -14.69 -5.09 0.15
C LYS A 19 -14.21 -3.92 1.02
N ALA A 20 -15.18 -3.17 1.55
CA ALA A 20 -14.94 -1.89 2.23
C ALA A 20 -14.23 -2.06 3.59
N ILE A 21 -14.35 -3.22 4.24
CA ILE A 21 -13.74 -3.47 5.55
C ILE A 21 -12.84 -4.68 5.48
N ALA A 22 -11.61 -4.55 5.99
CA ALA A 22 -10.68 -5.65 6.18
C ALA A 22 -10.34 -5.79 7.67
N PHE A 23 -10.28 -7.03 8.15
CA PHE A 23 -9.96 -7.34 9.54
C PHE A 23 -8.98 -8.51 9.61
N GLY A 24 -7.95 -8.38 10.44
CA GLY A 24 -6.97 -9.44 10.62
C GLY A 24 -5.62 -8.96 11.14
N ASN A 25 -4.67 -9.89 11.21
CA ASN A 25 -3.29 -9.59 11.59
C ASN A 25 -2.46 -9.30 10.33
N PHE A 26 -2.41 -8.04 9.93
CA PHE A 26 -1.67 -7.59 8.74
C PHE A 26 -0.15 -7.79 8.85
N LYS A 27 0.43 -7.74 10.07
CA LYS A 27 1.86 -8.01 10.26
C LYS A 27 2.25 -9.42 9.86
N ARG A 28 1.34 -10.39 10.05
CA ARG A 28 1.53 -11.78 9.64
C ARG A 28 1.02 -12.04 8.21
N GLY A 29 -0.05 -11.36 7.81
CA GLY A 29 -0.71 -11.57 6.54
C GLY A 29 0.03 -10.96 5.35
N TYR A 30 0.60 -9.76 5.48
CA TYR A 30 1.15 -9.02 4.35
C TYR A 30 2.54 -8.47 4.67
N THR A 31 3.52 -8.83 3.86
CA THR A 31 4.91 -8.40 4.04
C THR A 31 5.26 -7.34 3.01
N ILE A 32 5.66 -6.17 3.49
CA ILE A 32 6.20 -5.08 2.68
C ILE A 32 7.73 -5.19 2.70
N VAL A 33 8.35 -5.20 1.52
CA VAL A 33 9.81 -5.26 1.37
C VAL A 33 10.31 -3.96 0.76
N ASP A 34 11.19 -3.26 1.45
CA ASP A 34 11.97 -2.15 0.90
C ASP A 34 13.39 -2.61 0.61
N ARG A 35 13.78 -2.65 -0.67
CA ARG A 35 15.05 -3.29 -1.09
C ARG A 35 16.19 -2.29 -1.27
N ILE A 36 15.91 -1.07 -1.74
CA ILE A 36 16.95 -0.07 -2.09
C ILE A 36 16.71 1.26 -1.36
N GLY A 37 15.64 1.42 -0.59
CA GLY A 37 15.27 2.70 0.01
C GLY A 37 15.02 3.75 -1.06
N THR A 38 15.02 5.03 -0.66
CA THR A 38 14.88 6.16 -1.58
C THR A 38 16.25 6.66 -2.03
N ARG A 39 16.47 6.76 -3.34
CA ARG A 39 17.69 7.33 -3.94
C ARG A 39 17.35 8.56 -4.76
N ILE A 40 18.19 9.58 -4.70
CA ILE A 40 18.03 10.82 -5.46
C ILE A 40 19.27 11.01 -6.33
N LEU A 41 19.05 11.19 -7.62
CA LEU A 41 20.05 11.65 -8.58
C LEU A 41 19.70 13.09 -8.97
N ARG A 42 20.65 14.00 -8.78
CA ARG A 42 20.60 15.34 -9.36
C ARG A 42 21.30 15.31 -10.71
N ASP A 43 20.59 15.68 -11.76
CA ASP A 43 21.08 15.70 -13.13
C ASP A 43 21.04 17.12 -13.72
N PRO A 44 22.16 17.86 -13.66
CA PRO A 44 22.29 19.18 -14.28
C PRO A 44 22.72 19.11 -15.76
N TYR A 45 22.85 17.91 -16.35
CA TYR A 45 23.52 17.74 -17.64
C TYR A 45 22.57 17.40 -18.78
N THR A 46 21.54 16.58 -18.53
CA THR A 46 20.66 16.07 -19.60
C THR A 46 19.78 17.15 -20.23
N ASN A 47 19.25 18.09 -19.45
CA ASN A 47 18.39 19.17 -19.97
C ASN A 47 18.78 20.55 -19.42
N LYS A 48 19.76 21.19 -20.07
CA LYS A 48 20.17 22.56 -19.73
C LYS A 48 19.05 23.55 -20.05
N PRO A 49 18.77 24.58 -19.22
CA PRO A 49 19.51 25.03 -18.02
C PRO A 49 19.00 24.45 -16.69
N PHE A 50 18.17 23.40 -16.70
CA PHE A 50 17.50 22.88 -15.51
C PHE A 50 18.30 21.77 -14.83
N VAL A 51 18.03 21.58 -13.53
CA VAL A 51 18.50 20.41 -12.77
C VAL A 51 17.33 19.45 -12.59
N GLY A 52 17.40 18.29 -13.23
CA GLY A 52 16.43 17.22 -13.02
C GLY A 52 16.70 16.50 -11.70
N PHE A 53 15.66 16.31 -10.90
CA PHE A 53 15.72 15.43 -9.72
C PHE A 53 15.05 14.11 -10.06
N TYR A 54 15.87 13.07 -10.24
CA TYR A 54 15.38 11.73 -10.48
C TYR A 54 15.42 10.91 -9.19
N THR A 55 14.25 10.68 -8.62
CA THR A 55 14.09 9.90 -7.39
C THR A 55 13.60 8.50 -7.73
N THR A 56 14.32 7.49 -7.23
CA THR A 56 13.92 6.08 -7.38
C THR A 56 13.77 5.42 -6.03
N LYS A 57 12.75 4.58 -5.91
CA LYS A 57 12.56 3.70 -4.76
C LYS A 57 12.13 2.32 -5.27
N ARG A 58 12.65 1.26 -4.65
CA ARG A 58 12.26 -0.12 -4.98
C ARG A 58 11.62 -0.78 -3.77
N THR A 59 10.29 -0.79 -3.79
CA THR A 59 9.45 -1.44 -2.78
C THR A 59 8.60 -2.50 -3.46
N GLY A 60 8.26 -3.55 -2.72
CA GLY A 60 7.28 -4.55 -3.12
C GLY A 60 6.48 -5.00 -1.91
N GLY A 61 5.44 -5.78 -2.16
CA GLY A 61 4.64 -6.38 -1.11
C GLY A 61 3.96 -7.64 -1.61
N MET A 62 3.73 -8.59 -0.70
CA MET A 62 3.01 -9.82 -1.02
C MET A 62 2.24 -10.34 0.20
N LEU A 63 1.12 -11.01 -0.09
CA LEU A 63 0.36 -11.78 0.89
C LEU A 63 1.13 -13.06 1.23
N VAL A 64 1.51 -13.20 2.50
CA VAL A 64 2.26 -14.35 3.03
C VAL A 64 1.32 -15.36 3.68
N ASP A 65 0.28 -14.90 4.39
CA ASP A 65 -0.72 -15.75 5.04
C ASP A 65 -2.13 -15.29 4.67
N SER A 66 -2.81 -16.08 3.84
CA SER A 66 -4.18 -15.80 3.38
C SER A 66 -5.25 -16.02 4.45
N GLN A 67 -4.94 -16.72 5.54
CA GLN A 67 -5.86 -16.93 6.65
C GLN A 67 -5.80 -15.79 7.67
N ALA A 68 -4.72 -15.03 7.69
CA ALA A 68 -4.51 -13.94 8.64
C ALA A 68 -5.37 -12.70 8.38
N ILE A 69 -5.98 -12.55 7.19
CA ILE A 69 -6.79 -11.38 6.81
C ILE A 69 -8.14 -11.86 6.24
N LYS A 70 -9.23 -11.26 6.70
CA LYS A 70 -10.59 -11.46 6.18
C LYS A 70 -11.16 -10.14 5.70
N LEU A 71 -11.98 -10.20 4.66
CA LEU A 71 -12.62 -9.02 4.08
C LEU A 71 -14.13 -9.16 4.20
N LEU A 72 -14.80 -8.07 4.58
CA LEU A 72 -16.25 -7.97 4.57
C LEU A 72 -16.69 -7.49 3.19
N LYS A 73 -17.37 -8.37 2.46
CA LYS A 73 -18.04 -8.02 1.21
C LYS A 73 -19.39 -7.40 1.56
N ILE A 74 -19.65 -6.21 1.06
CA ILE A 74 -20.97 -5.58 1.16
C ILE A 74 -21.87 -6.25 0.11
N ALA A 75 -22.92 -6.93 0.59
CA ALA A 75 -23.95 -7.47 -0.29
C ALA A 75 -24.77 -6.32 -0.88
N ALA A 76 -25.13 -6.42 -2.15
CA ALA A 76 -26.14 -5.55 -2.73
C ALA A 76 -27.50 -5.84 -2.05
N ALA A 77 -28.29 -4.79 -1.83
CA ALA A 77 -29.72 -4.93 -1.54
C ALA A 77 -30.47 -5.41 -2.77
#